data_AF-A0AAV6BDY3-F1
#
_entry.id   AF-A0AAV6BDY3-F1
#
_cell.length_a   1.000
_cell.length_b   1.000
_cell.length_c   1.000
_cell.angle_alpha   90.00
_cell.angle_beta   90.00
_cell.angle_gamma   90.00
#
_symmetry.space_group_name_H-M   'P 1'
#
loop_
_entity.id
_entity.type
_entity.pdbx_description
1 polymer ?
#
loop_
_entity_poly.entity_id
_entity_poly.type
_entity_poly.pdbx_seq_one_letter_code
_entity_poly.pdbx_strand_id
1 'polypeptide(L)'
;MAIPASILLLTLWTAAHGTEGSAAESRARVRLVRLLEEVPDSERAALGSVHDLRLRLEPGNILLLRRGGEFAAVMPIEVMADGKDSLRYFYYLEHSPFLWLFPGQKDRGIGTAGNGEMIHINTFDLTWRAGRDQLGWIYFPDNPTNQNVRFSVVSGRTVDEADPMDTKYWVELGPSGASGF
;
A
#
# COMPACT_ATOMS: atom_id res chain seq x y z
N MET A 1 7.27 -32.55 67.72
CA MET A 1 7.64 -31.57 68.77
C MET A 1 8.32 -30.41 68.07
N ALA A 2 7.96 -29.16 68.40
CA ALA A 2 8.55 -27.89 67.91
C ALA A 2 8.51 -27.56 66.38
N ILE A 3 7.78 -26.49 66.04
CA ILE A 3 8.02 -25.56 64.92
C ILE A 3 8.34 -24.21 65.60
N PRO A 4 9.48 -23.55 65.32
CA PRO A 4 9.58 -22.41 64.37
C PRO A 4 10.90 -22.44 63.54
N ALA A 5 11.23 -21.56 62.58
CA ALA A 5 10.54 -20.68 61.60
C ALA A 5 11.66 -20.16 60.63
N SER A 6 11.50 -19.34 59.58
CA SER A 6 10.38 -18.57 59.00
C SER A 6 10.68 -18.16 57.53
N ILE A 7 9.72 -17.55 56.83
CA ILE A 7 9.86 -16.60 55.68
C ILE A 7 10.85 -16.96 54.55
N LEU A 8 10.32 -17.27 53.35
CA LEU A 8 10.24 -16.25 52.29
C LEU A 8 9.12 -16.55 51.28
N LEU A 9 8.20 -15.59 51.13
CA LEU A 9 7.18 -15.57 50.08
C LEU A 9 7.82 -15.06 48.78
N LEU A 10 7.67 -15.78 47.67
CA LEU A 10 7.77 -15.21 46.32
C LEU A 10 6.56 -15.68 45.51
N THR A 11 5.47 -14.93 45.67
CA THR A 11 4.29 -15.01 44.82
C THR A 11 4.64 -14.53 43.41
N LEU A 12 4.98 -15.46 42.52
CA LEU A 12 4.95 -15.19 41.08
C LEU A 12 3.49 -14.92 40.67
N TRP A 13 3.17 -13.65 40.46
CA TRP A 13 1.87 -13.21 39.97
C TRP A 13 1.58 -13.82 38.60
N THR A 14 0.63 -14.75 38.56
CA THR A 14 -0.12 -15.08 37.35
C THR A 14 -1.11 -13.94 37.06
N ALA A 15 -0.58 -12.82 36.57
CA ALA A 15 -1.39 -11.73 36.04
C ALA A 15 -2.01 -12.12 34.69
N ALA A 16 -3.00 -13.01 34.74
CA ALA A 16 -3.99 -13.14 33.70
C ALA A 16 -4.84 -11.87 33.71
N HIS A 17 -4.43 -10.86 32.95
CA HIS A 17 -5.30 -9.84 32.39
C HIS A 17 -5.14 -10.01 30.88
N GLY A 18 -6.18 -10.37 30.15
CA GLY A 18 -7.48 -9.71 30.22
C GLY A 18 -7.51 -8.81 29.00
N THR A 19 -8.09 -9.34 27.93
CA THR A 19 -8.26 -8.63 26.66
C THR A 19 -9.15 -7.41 26.86
N GLU A 20 -8.54 -6.25 27.07
CA GLU A 20 -9.12 -4.99 26.70
C GLU A 20 -8.40 -4.48 25.47
N GLY A 21 -9.08 -4.59 24.34
CA GLY A 21 -8.64 -3.94 23.12
C GLY A 21 -8.67 -2.44 23.35
N SER A 22 -7.50 -1.85 23.59
CA SER A 22 -7.23 -0.55 23.02
C SER A 22 -7.38 -0.73 21.51
N ALA A 23 -8.58 -0.41 21.01
CA ALA A 23 -8.79 -0.07 19.63
C ALA A 23 -7.96 1.18 19.39
N ALA A 24 -6.65 0.96 19.16
CA ALA A 24 -5.74 2.01 18.78
C ALA A 24 -6.40 2.69 17.58
N GLU A 25 -6.71 3.98 17.74
CA GLU A 25 -7.16 4.81 16.64
C GLU A 25 -6.09 4.67 15.56
N SER A 26 -6.37 3.82 14.57
CA SER A 26 -5.50 3.61 13.42
C SER A 26 -5.69 4.80 12.50
N ARG A 27 -5.29 5.97 13.01
CA ARG A 27 -5.09 7.17 12.22
C ARG A 27 -4.06 6.78 11.19
N ALA A 28 -4.51 6.70 9.96
CA ALA A 28 -3.70 6.51 8.78
C ALA A 28 -2.41 7.34 8.92
N ARG A 29 -1.27 6.67 9.13
CA ARG A 29 0.04 7.31 9.03
C ARG A 29 0.36 7.42 7.55
N VAL A 30 -0.32 8.36 6.92
CA VAL A 30 -0.15 8.76 5.52
C VAL A 30 1.23 9.43 5.38
N ARG A 31 2.29 8.63 5.36
CA ARG A 31 3.64 9.05 4.94
C ARG A 31 3.70 9.04 3.42
N LEU A 32 3.01 9.99 2.80
CA LEU A 32 2.82 10.07 1.36
C LEU A 32 3.76 11.08 0.71
N VAL A 33 4.02 10.83 -0.58
CA VAL A 33 4.73 11.69 -1.55
C VAL A 33 6.11 12.15 -1.11
N ARG A 34 7.14 11.50 -1.66
CA ARG A 34 8.43 12.14 -1.86
C ARG A 34 8.55 12.51 -3.34
N LEU A 35 8.98 13.73 -3.64
CA LEU A 35 9.25 14.16 -5.02
C LEU A 35 10.43 13.35 -5.60
N LEU A 36 10.41 13.05 -6.90
CA LEU A 36 11.52 12.31 -7.52
C LEU A 36 12.83 13.10 -7.55
N GLU A 37 12.80 14.41 -7.38
CA GLU A 37 14.00 15.24 -7.21
C GLU A 37 14.85 14.83 -5.99
N GLU A 38 14.24 14.19 -4.98
CA GLU A 38 14.94 13.63 -3.82
C GLU A 38 15.46 12.19 -4.03
N VAL A 39 15.52 11.71 -5.28
CA VAL A 39 16.00 10.38 -5.66
C VAL A 39 17.34 10.48 -6.39
N PRO A 40 18.39 9.74 -5.97
CA PRO A 40 19.67 9.75 -6.65
C PRO A 40 19.54 9.41 -8.15
N ASP A 41 20.31 10.09 -9.00
CA ASP A 41 20.25 9.92 -10.46
C ASP A 41 20.48 8.48 -10.92
N SER A 42 21.31 7.72 -10.20
CA SER A 42 21.56 6.30 -10.44
C SER A 42 20.34 5.41 -10.14
N GLU A 43 19.48 5.80 -9.19
CA GLU A 43 18.21 5.13 -8.93
C GLU A 43 17.14 5.56 -9.95
N ARG A 44 17.14 6.84 -10.37
CA ARG A 44 16.26 7.35 -11.44
C ARG A 44 16.55 6.70 -12.80
N ALA A 45 17.82 6.58 -13.19
CA ALA A 45 18.22 5.94 -14.43
C ALA A 45 17.78 4.46 -14.55
N ALA A 46 17.62 3.76 -13.41
CA ALA A 46 17.15 2.38 -13.37
C ALA A 46 15.61 2.23 -13.40
N LEU A 47 14.85 3.33 -13.34
CA LEU A 47 13.38 3.34 -13.34
C LEU A 47 12.77 3.60 -14.72
N GLY A 48 13.55 4.10 -15.67
CA GLY A 48 13.01 4.64 -16.92
C GLY A 48 12.29 5.97 -16.70
N SER A 49 11.30 6.28 -17.55
CA SER A 49 10.46 7.47 -17.39
C SER A 49 9.34 7.18 -16.38
N VAL A 50 9.24 8.03 -15.37
CA VAL A 50 8.31 7.94 -14.23
C VAL A 50 7.86 9.34 -13.82
N HIS A 51 6.59 9.49 -13.40
CA HIS A 51 6.07 10.76 -12.88
C HIS A 51 6.83 11.20 -11.63
N ASP A 52 6.91 12.51 -11.38
CA ASP A 52 7.72 13.14 -10.32
C ASP A 52 7.33 12.84 -8.86
N LEU A 53 6.58 11.76 -8.61
CA LEU A 53 6.29 11.24 -7.28
C LEU A 53 6.66 9.78 -7.11
N ARG A 54 6.94 9.41 -5.85
CA ARG A 54 6.89 8.01 -5.40
C ARG A 54 6.15 7.89 -4.08
N LEU A 55 5.51 6.74 -3.89
CA LEU A 55 4.74 6.43 -2.69
C LEU A 55 5.42 5.33 -1.89
N ARG A 56 5.45 5.48 -0.57
CA ARG A 56 5.74 4.38 0.35
C ARG A 56 4.45 4.00 1.06
N LEU A 57 4.02 2.76 0.85
CA LEU A 57 2.83 2.22 1.52
C LEU A 57 3.29 1.57 2.83
N GLU A 58 2.83 2.11 3.97
CA GLU A 58 3.04 1.51 5.29
C GLU A 58 1.98 0.42 5.54
N PRO A 59 2.18 -0.51 6.51
CA PRO A 59 1.19 -1.55 6.78
C PRO A 59 -0.14 -0.94 7.21
N GLY A 60 -1.23 -1.36 6.56
CA GLY A 60 -2.56 -0.76 6.72
C GLY A 60 -2.83 0.46 5.85
N ASN A 61 -1.94 0.83 4.92
CA ASN A 61 -2.23 1.76 3.83
C ASN A 61 -2.72 0.98 2.59
N ILE A 62 -3.74 1.51 1.93
CA ILE A 62 -4.31 0.96 0.69
C ILE A 62 -4.21 2.06 -0.37
N LEU A 63 -3.53 1.75 -1.48
CA LEU A 63 -3.43 2.60 -2.65
C LEU A 63 -4.67 2.40 -3.52
N LEU A 64 -5.49 3.44 -3.62
CA LEU A 64 -6.60 3.50 -4.57
C LEU A 64 -6.12 4.10 -5.88
N LEU A 65 -6.61 3.55 -6.98
CA LEU A 65 -6.36 3.97 -8.35
C LEU A 65 -7.69 4.11 -9.06
N ARG A 66 -7.80 5.10 -9.95
CA ARG A 66 -9.01 5.37 -10.74
C ARG A 66 -8.63 5.88 -12.13
N ARG A 67 -9.36 5.41 -13.14
CA ARG A 67 -9.42 6.07 -14.45
C ARG A 67 -10.85 6.01 -14.99
N GLY A 68 -11.46 7.17 -15.20
CA GLY A 68 -12.86 7.25 -15.60
C GLY A 68 -13.80 6.55 -14.60
N GLY A 69 -14.39 5.43 -15.05
CA GLY A 69 -15.26 4.56 -14.27
C GLY A 69 -14.61 3.26 -13.76
N GLU A 70 -13.34 3.01 -14.09
CA GLU A 70 -12.58 1.87 -13.56
C GLU A 70 -11.84 2.26 -12.27
N PHE A 71 -11.79 1.34 -11.31
CA PHE A 71 -11.10 1.52 -10.04
C PHE A 71 -10.28 0.29 -9.68
N ALA A 72 -9.14 0.50 -9.02
CA ALA A 72 -8.41 -0.58 -8.38
C ALA A 72 -7.96 -0.16 -6.96
N ALA A 73 -7.81 -1.14 -6.08
CA ALA A 73 -7.20 -0.96 -4.76
C ALA A 73 -6.05 -1.95 -4.59
N VAL A 74 -4.91 -1.47 -4.09
CA VAL A 74 -3.68 -2.25 -3.90
C VAL A 74 -3.22 -2.11 -2.46
N MET A 75 -3.05 -3.23 -1.77
CA MET A 75 -2.54 -3.26 -0.40
C MET A 75 -1.27 -4.11 -0.33
N PRO A 76 -0.13 -3.54 0.11
CA PRO A 76 1.08 -4.33 0.32
C PRO A 76 0.86 -5.31 1.47
N ILE A 77 1.33 -6.55 1.32
CA ILE A 77 1.27 -7.58 2.36
C ILE A 77 2.63 -7.66 3.05
N GLU A 78 3.67 -7.94 2.26
CA GLU A 78 5.02 -8.20 2.74
C GLU A 78 6.05 -7.92 1.63
N VAL A 79 7.27 -7.58 2.04
CA VAL A 79 8.45 -7.62 1.16
C VAL A 79 9.16 -8.94 1.43
N MET A 80 9.17 -9.83 0.45
CA MET A 80 9.79 -11.14 0.56
C MET A 80 11.29 -11.01 0.31
N ALA A 81 12.10 -11.41 1.29
CA ALA A 81 13.56 -11.43 1.22
C ALA A 81 14.10 -12.67 0.46
N ASP A 82 13.35 -13.21 -0.49
CA ASP A 82 13.62 -14.46 -1.20
C ASP A 82 14.67 -14.31 -2.33
N GLY A 83 15.63 -13.39 -2.13
CA GLY A 83 16.69 -13.06 -3.09
C GLY A 83 16.28 -12.13 -4.23
N LYS A 84 15.01 -11.70 -4.29
CA LYS A 84 14.48 -10.75 -5.29
C LYS A 84 13.85 -9.48 -4.72
N ASP A 85 13.81 -9.35 -3.39
CA ASP A 85 13.12 -8.28 -2.65
C ASP A 85 11.71 -7.97 -3.21
N SER A 86 10.92 -9.03 -3.38
CA SER A 86 9.66 -8.96 -4.10
C SER A 86 8.52 -8.44 -3.21
N LEU A 87 7.66 -7.58 -3.74
CA LEU A 87 6.43 -7.19 -3.08
C LEU A 87 5.35 -8.23 -3.36
N ARG A 88 4.78 -8.80 -2.30
CA ARG A 88 3.48 -9.49 -2.37
C ARG A 88 2.38 -8.50 -1.99
N TYR A 89 1.30 -8.45 -2.78
CA TYR A 89 0.21 -7.49 -2.60
C TYR A 89 -1.16 -8.14 -2.83
N PHE A 90 -2.17 -7.69 -2.09
CA PHE A 90 -3.56 -7.91 -2.47
C PHE A 90 -3.95 -6.84 -3.49
N TYR A 91 -4.75 -7.22 -4.47
CA TYR A 91 -5.44 -6.27 -5.33
C TYR A 91 -6.94 -6.57 -5.43
N TYR A 92 -7.65 -5.50 -5.73
CA TYR A 92 -9.06 -5.43 -6.03
C TYR A 92 -9.22 -4.58 -7.29
N LEU A 93 -10.13 -4.97 -8.19
CA LEU A 93 -10.46 -4.27 -9.44
C LEU A 93 -11.99 -4.20 -9.56
N GLU A 94 -12.51 -2.99 -9.76
CA GLU A 94 -13.92 -2.75 -10.08
C GLU A 94 -14.01 -2.27 -11.53
N HIS A 95 -14.65 -3.10 -12.35
CA HIS A 95 -14.93 -2.78 -13.75
C HIS A 95 -16.02 -1.72 -13.86
N SER A 96 -15.90 -0.82 -14.83
CA SER A 96 -16.92 0.19 -15.12
C SER A 96 -18.29 -0.47 -15.38
N PRO A 97 -19.39 0.01 -14.76
CA PRO A 97 -20.71 -0.62 -14.92
C PRO A 97 -21.21 -0.50 -16.36
N PHE A 98 -21.31 -1.63 -17.05
CA PHE A 98 -21.74 -1.65 -18.45
C PHE A 98 -23.20 -1.18 -18.58
N LEU A 99 -23.37 -0.05 -19.28
CA LEU A 99 -24.66 0.59 -19.56
C LEU A 99 -25.54 0.90 -18.33
N TRP A 100 -24.96 1.02 -17.13
CA TRP A 100 -25.67 1.24 -15.85
C TRP A 100 -26.64 0.11 -15.42
N LEU A 101 -26.74 -0.98 -16.20
CA LEU A 101 -27.71 -2.05 -15.99
C LEU A 101 -27.17 -3.19 -15.12
N PHE A 102 -25.85 -3.31 -15.04
CA PHE A 102 -25.18 -4.31 -14.22
C PHE A 102 -24.26 -3.60 -13.22
N PRO A 103 -24.29 -3.97 -11.92
CA PRO A 103 -23.27 -3.51 -10.98
C PRO A 103 -21.88 -3.94 -11.50
N GLY A 104 -20.88 -3.07 -11.32
CA GLY A 104 -19.51 -3.35 -11.75
C GLY A 104 -19.02 -4.70 -11.20
N GLN A 105 -18.44 -5.53 -12.06
CA GLN A 105 -17.83 -6.77 -11.60
C GLN A 105 -16.62 -6.42 -10.73
N LYS A 106 -16.49 -7.12 -9.61
CA LYS A 106 -15.41 -6.95 -8.63
C LYS A 106 -14.51 -8.17 -8.67
N ASP A 107 -13.33 -8.01 -9.27
CA ASP A 107 -12.28 -9.02 -9.30
C ASP A 107 -11.27 -8.78 -8.18
N ARG A 108 -10.70 -9.85 -7.62
CA ARG A 108 -9.72 -9.77 -6.53
C ARG A 108 -8.67 -10.87 -6.63
N GLY A 109 -7.46 -10.58 -6.17
CA GLY A 109 -6.38 -11.55 -6.17
C GLY A 109 -5.18 -11.16 -5.32
N ILE A 110 -4.18 -12.03 -5.36
CA ILE A 110 -2.84 -11.79 -4.80
C ILE A 110 -1.88 -11.71 -5.98
N GLY A 111 -1.05 -10.68 -6.02
CA GLY A 111 0.04 -10.54 -6.97
C GLY A 111 1.40 -10.53 -6.29
N THR A 112 2.44 -10.72 -7.09
CA THR A 112 3.85 -10.58 -6.70
C THR A 112 4.60 -9.80 -7.76
N ALA A 113 5.46 -8.87 -7.37
CA ALA A 113 6.36 -8.16 -8.26
C ALA A 113 7.77 -8.12 -7.66
N GLY A 114 8.77 -8.61 -8.40
CA GLY A 114 10.19 -8.49 -8.05
C GLY A 114 10.70 -7.05 -8.04
N ASN A 115 11.87 -6.83 -7.45
CA ASN A 115 12.46 -5.49 -7.37
C ASN A 115 12.78 -4.89 -8.76
N GLY A 116 12.01 -3.89 -9.18
CA GLY A 116 12.05 -3.28 -10.51
C GLY A 116 11.03 -3.82 -11.50
N GLU A 117 10.21 -4.80 -11.11
CA GLU A 117 9.15 -5.34 -11.95
C GLU A 117 7.89 -4.48 -11.91
N MET A 118 7.10 -4.58 -12.98
CA MET A 118 5.83 -3.87 -13.14
C MET A 118 4.70 -4.62 -12.44
N ILE A 119 3.87 -3.88 -11.70
CA ILE A 119 2.56 -4.28 -11.22
C ILE A 119 1.55 -3.79 -12.24
N HIS A 120 0.95 -4.71 -12.98
CA HIS A 120 -0.04 -4.42 -14.00
C HIS A 120 -1.41 -4.93 -13.53
N ILE A 121 -2.38 -4.01 -13.38
CA ILE A 121 -3.74 -4.30 -12.92
C ILE A 121 -4.71 -3.67 -13.90
N ASN A 122 -5.21 -4.46 -14.85
CA ASN A 122 -6.08 -4.02 -15.95
C ASN A 122 -5.47 -2.85 -16.75
N THR A 123 -5.90 -1.61 -16.51
CA THR A 123 -5.40 -0.43 -17.20
C THR A 123 -4.38 0.37 -16.38
N PHE A 124 -4.03 -0.08 -15.17
CA PHE A 124 -3.11 0.60 -14.25
C PHE A 124 -1.72 -0.06 -14.25
N ASP A 125 -0.69 0.72 -14.58
CA ASP A 125 0.72 0.30 -14.50
C ASP A 125 1.40 0.99 -13.31
N LEU A 126 2.04 0.21 -12.44
CA LEU A 126 2.93 0.71 -11.38
C LEU A 126 4.28 -0.01 -11.47
N THR A 127 5.33 0.58 -10.91
CA THR A 127 6.64 -0.09 -10.74
C THR A 127 6.95 -0.22 -9.26
N TRP A 128 7.32 -1.42 -8.81
CA TRP A 128 7.84 -1.66 -7.46
C TRP A 128 9.37 -1.58 -7.43
N ARG A 129 9.95 -0.98 -6.39
CA ARG A 129 11.37 -1.16 -6.04
C ARG A 129 11.52 -1.37 -4.54
N ALA A 130 12.36 -2.31 -4.13
CA ALA A 130 12.71 -2.46 -2.74
C ALA A 130 13.53 -1.27 -2.21
N GLY A 131 13.31 -0.91 -0.94
CA GLY A 131 14.21 -0.02 -0.20
C GLY A 131 15.29 -0.84 0.50
N ARG A 132 16.52 -0.32 0.58
CA ARG A 132 17.67 -1.09 1.11
C ARG A 132 17.47 -1.61 2.54
N ASP A 133 16.75 -0.86 3.37
CA ASP A 133 16.53 -1.16 4.81
C ASP A 133 15.07 -0.95 5.26
N GLN A 134 14.13 -0.77 4.32
CA GLN A 134 12.77 -0.27 4.60
C GLN A 134 11.75 -0.82 3.59
N LEU A 135 10.46 -0.68 3.91
CA LEU A 135 9.38 -0.83 2.92
C LEU A 135 9.72 -0.02 1.66
N GLY A 136 9.68 -0.69 0.52
CA GLY A 136 10.02 -0.13 -0.78
C GLY A 136 8.99 0.85 -1.31
N TRP A 137 9.22 1.26 -2.56
CA TRP A 137 8.56 2.37 -3.20
C TRP A 137 7.73 1.91 -4.40
N ILE A 138 6.54 2.48 -4.51
CA ILE A 138 5.68 2.43 -5.70
C ILE A 138 5.94 3.69 -6.52
N TYR A 139 6.24 3.49 -7.80
CA TYR A 139 6.42 4.52 -8.80
C TYR A 139 5.32 4.40 -9.86
N PHE A 140 5.00 5.51 -10.51
CA PHE A 140 4.08 5.56 -11.64
C PHE A 140 4.89 5.77 -12.92
N PRO A 141 5.00 4.75 -13.80
CA PRO A 141 5.55 4.92 -15.14
C PRO A 141 4.94 6.12 -15.86
N ASP A 142 5.79 6.97 -16.42
CA ASP A 142 5.39 8.05 -17.32
C ASP A 142 5.15 7.43 -18.70
N ASN A 143 3.93 6.95 -18.91
CA ASN A 143 3.52 6.30 -20.15
C ASN A 143 2.07 6.72 -20.51
N PRO A 144 1.63 6.52 -21.77
CA PRO A 144 0.24 6.81 -22.17
C PRO A 144 -0.80 6.04 -21.33
N THR A 145 -0.44 4.85 -20.85
CA THR A 145 -1.28 4.02 -19.99
C THR A 145 -1.55 4.67 -18.63
N ASN A 146 -0.74 5.60 -18.13
CA ASN A 146 -0.93 6.23 -16.82
C ASN A 146 -1.46 7.68 -16.86
N GLN A 147 -1.63 8.25 -18.05
CA GLN A 147 -2.21 9.58 -18.21
C GLN A 147 -3.64 9.65 -17.61
N ASN A 148 -3.92 10.71 -16.85
CA ASN A 148 -5.20 10.91 -16.15
C ASN A 148 -5.56 9.80 -15.15
N VAL A 149 -4.59 8.98 -14.71
CA VAL A 149 -4.78 8.17 -13.50
C VAL A 149 -4.96 9.12 -12.33
N ARG A 150 -5.96 8.85 -11.51
CA ARG A 150 -6.07 9.43 -10.18
C ARG A 150 -5.68 8.39 -9.16
N PHE A 151 -4.89 8.76 -8.17
CA PHE A 151 -4.60 7.91 -7.02
C PHE A 151 -4.97 8.59 -5.70
N SER A 152 -5.21 7.76 -4.69
CA SER A 152 -5.41 8.18 -3.31
C SER A 152 -4.82 7.12 -2.39
N VAL A 153 -4.52 7.48 -1.14
CA VAL A 153 -4.11 6.49 -0.13
C VAL A 153 -5.00 6.65 1.08
N VAL A 154 -5.71 5.57 1.39
CA VAL A 154 -6.58 5.43 2.56
C VAL A 154 -5.97 4.41 3.53
N SER A 155 -6.56 4.28 4.72
CA SER A 155 -6.25 3.16 5.60
C SER A 155 -7.40 2.17 5.67
N GLY A 156 -7.02 0.90 5.76
CA GLY A 156 -7.92 -0.24 5.95
C GLY A 156 -7.09 -1.48 6.30
N ARG A 157 -7.74 -2.52 6.79
CA ARG A 157 -7.12 -3.81 7.12
C ARG A 157 -7.13 -4.77 5.93
N THR A 158 -8.04 -4.56 4.99
CA THR A 158 -8.21 -5.35 3.77
C THR A 158 -8.61 -4.44 2.60
N VAL A 159 -8.34 -4.86 1.36
CA VAL A 159 -8.79 -4.12 0.16
C VAL A 159 -10.31 -4.01 0.05
N ASP A 160 -11.05 -4.94 0.66
CA ASP A 160 -12.52 -4.94 0.69
C ASP A 160 -13.10 -3.82 1.59
N GLU A 161 -12.30 -3.23 2.49
CA GLU A 161 -12.68 -2.09 3.34
C GLU A 161 -12.49 -0.72 2.65
N ALA A 162 -11.88 -0.68 1.46
CA ALA A 162 -11.50 0.57 0.79
C ALA A 162 -12.48 0.94 -0.33
N ASP A 163 -13.50 1.76 -0.01
CA ASP A 163 -14.39 2.34 -1.02
C ASP A 163 -13.74 3.57 -1.70
N PRO A 164 -13.56 3.57 -3.03
CA PRO A 164 -13.07 4.74 -3.77
C PRO A 164 -13.96 6.00 -3.67
N MET A 165 -15.22 5.87 -3.25
CA MET A 165 -16.14 6.99 -3.06
C MET A 165 -15.96 7.67 -1.70
N ASP A 166 -15.38 6.97 -0.71
CA ASP A 166 -15.15 7.51 0.64
C ASP A 166 -13.91 8.43 0.70
N THR A 167 -12.99 8.35 -0.26
CA THR A 167 -11.82 9.23 -0.27
C THR A 167 -12.15 10.64 -0.77
N LYS A 168 -11.82 11.63 0.08
CA LYS A 168 -12.06 13.06 -0.17
C LYS A 168 -10.99 13.72 -1.03
N TYR A 169 -9.88 13.04 -1.28
CA TYR A 169 -8.72 13.59 -1.97
C TYR A 169 -8.18 12.62 -3.01
N TRP A 170 -8.02 13.13 -4.23
CA TRP A 170 -7.42 12.43 -5.35
C TRP A 170 -6.27 13.27 -5.89
N VAL A 171 -5.12 12.65 -6.12
CA VAL A 171 -4.02 13.24 -6.88
C VAL A 171 -4.12 12.69 -8.30
N GLU A 172 -4.23 13.56 -9.31
CA GLU A 172 -4.19 13.16 -10.72
C GLU A 172 -2.73 13.08 -11.19
N LEU A 173 -2.43 12.21 -12.14
CA LEU A 173 -1.15 12.18 -12.82
C LEU A 173 -1.24 13.06 -14.06
N GLY A 174 -0.28 13.98 -14.19
CA GLY A 174 -0.17 14.88 -15.33
C GLY A 174 0.01 14.16 -16.68
N PRO A 175 -0.06 14.90 -17.80
CA PRO A 175 0.22 14.34 -19.11
C PRO A 175 1.70 13.92 -19.23
N SER A 176 1.97 12.99 -20.13
CA SER A 176 3.32 12.41 -20.26
C SER A 176 4.37 13.47 -20.64
N GLY A 177 5.53 13.42 -20.00
CA GLY A 177 6.60 14.41 -20.16
C GLY A 177 6.35 15.80 -19.53
N ALA A 178 5.27 15.99 -18.77
CA ALA A 178 5.06 17.22 -17.97
C ALA A 178 5.58 17.03 -16.54
N SER A 179 6.25 18.06 -16.00
CA SER A 179 6.67 18.06 -14.59
C SER A 179 5.46 18.31 -13.69
N GLY A 180 5.06 17.32 -12.90
CA GLY A 180 4.03 17.45 -11.87
C GLY A 180 2.84 16.48 -11.98
N PHE A 181 1.78 16.84 -11.24
CA PHE A 181 0.56 16.07 -10.98
C PHE A 181 -0.63 16.88 -11.51
#